data_AF-A0A7V9Q8T3-F1
#
_entry.id   AF-A0A7V9Q8T3-F1
#
_cell.length_a   1.000
_cell.length_b   1.000
_cell.length_c   1.000
_cell.angle_alpha   90.00
_cell.angle_beta   90.00
_cell.angle_gamma   90.00
#
_symmetry.space_group_name_H-M   'P 1'
#
loop_
_entity.id
_entity.type
_entity.pdbx_description
1 polymer ?
#
loop_
_entity_poly.entity_id
_entity_poly.type
_entity_poly.pdbx_seq_one_letter_code
_entity_poly.pdbx_strand_id
1 'polypeptide(L)' 'MTRAEEKLLNPLPGSRIEAARAHGVDLTLLVERLRLSPEERVRDLQRAVVSLEAMRGSACRYLRGR' A
#
# COMPACT_ATOMS: atom_id res chain seq x y z
N MET A 1 -4.18 7.67 17.57
CA MET A 1 -3.24 8.00 16.47
C MET A 1 -1.82 7.86 16.97
N THR A 2 -0.91 7.32 16.15
CA THR A 2 0.51 7.21 16.51
C THR A 2 1.28 8.48 16.12
N ARG A 3 2.43 8.74 16.76
CA ARG A 3 3.32 9.86 16.38
C ARG A 3 3.80 9.78 14.93
N ALA A 4 3.92 8.56 14.39
CA ALA A 4 4.30 8.35 12.99
C ALA A 4 3.17 8.75 12.05
N GLU A 5 1.93 8.36 12.37
CA GLU A 5 0.73 8.72 11.62
C GLU A 5 0.52 10.24 11.56
N GLU A 6 0.67 10.93 12.69
CA GLU A 6 0.51 12.38 12.78
C GLU A 6 1.52 13.12 11.88
N LYS A 7 2.77 12.67 11.83
CA LYS A 7 3.81 13.24 10.95
C LYS A 7 3.53 13.05 9.47
N LEU A 8 2.83 11.98 9.09
CA LEU A 8 2.45 11.72 7.69
C LEU A 8 1.26 12.58 7.26
N LEU A 9 0.30 12.80 8.17
CA LEU A 9 -0.87 13.64 7.91
C LEU A 9 -0.55 15.14 7.95
N ASN A 10 0.35 15.53 8.86
CA ASN A 10 0.79 16.91 9.08
C ASN A 10 2.32 16.99 8.96
N PRO A 11 2.87 16.87 7.73
CA PRO A 11 4.31 16.95 7.54
C PRO A 11 4.82 18.34 7.94
N LEU A 12 5.93 18.36 8.68
CA LEU A 12 6.62 19.61 9.01
C LEU A 12 7.14 20.30 7.74
N PRO A 13 7.04 21.64 7.64
CA PRO A 13 7.65 22.39 6.55
C PRO A 13 9.15 22.12 6.43
N GLY A 14 9.64 21.95 5.21
CA GLY A 14 11.02 21.58 4.89
C GLY A 14 11.38 20.12 5.18
N SER A 15 10.44 19.29 5.63
CA SER A 15 10.72 17.89 5.94
C SER A 15 10.76 17.02 4.69
N ARG A 16 11.45 15.87 4.78
CA ARG A 16 11.43 14.85 3.72
C ARG A 16 10.04 14.29 3.45
N ILE A 17 9.14 14.31 4.45
CA ILE A 17 7.76 13.84 4.30
C ILE A 17 6.97 14.84 3.46
N GLU A 18 7.14 16.14 3.70
CA GLU A 18 6.57 17.19 2.85
C GLU A 18 7.08 17.08 1.41
N ALA A 19 8.40 16.90 1.23
CA ALA A 19 9.00 16.72 -0.09
C ALA A 19 8.43 15.48 -0.81
N ALA A 20 8.30 14.35 -0.12
CA ALA A 20 7.72 13.13 -0.70
C ALA A 20 6.28 13.39 -1.20
N ARG A 21 5.45 14.09 -0.40
CA ARG A 21 4.10 14.50 -0.81
C ARG A 21 4.14 15.41 -2.05
N ALA A 22 5.05 16.39 -2.08
CA ALA A 22 5.20 17.31 -3.21
C ALA A 22 5.64 16.59 -4.50
N HIS A 23 6.40 15.50 -4.38
CA HIS A 23 6.78 14.63 -5.49
C HIS A 23 5.71 13.60 -5.88
N GLY A 24 4.51 13.66 -5.28
CA GLY A 24 3.39 12.78 -5.59
C GLY A 24 3.48 11.39 -4.95
N VAL A 25 4.33 11.20 -3.94
CA VAL A 25 4.32 9.97 -3.15
C VAL A 25 3.03 9.91 -2.35
N ASP A 26 2.28 8.82 -2.52
CA ASP A 26 1.04 8.59 -1.78
C ASP A 26 1.32 8.16 -0.33
N LEU A 27 1.20 9.12 0.59
CA LEU A 27 1.35 8.89 2.03
C LEU A 27 0.11 8.26 2.66
N THR A 28 -1.05 8.27 1.99
CA THR A 28 -2.29 7.71 2.53
C THR A 28 -2.18 6.20 2.70
N LEU A 29 -1.55 5.51 1.75
CA LEU A 29 -1.22 4.09 1.86
C LEU A 29 -0.34 3.77 3.07
N LEU A 30 0.63 4.64 3.40
CA LEU A 30 1.47 4.46 4.58
C LEU A 30 0.67 4.65 5.87
N VAL A 31 -0.21 5.65 5.91
CA VAL A 31 -1.13 5.89 7.04
C VAL A 31 -2.06 4.71 7.27
N GLU A 32 -2.68 4.19 6.21
CA GLU A 32 -3.55 3.01 6.28
C GLU A 32 -2.80 1.79 6.85
N ARG A 33 -1.58 1.56 6.39
CA ARG A 33 -0.73 0.46 6.89
C ARG A 33 -0.34 0.63 8.36
N LEU A 34 -0.18 1.86 8.85
CA LEU A 34 0.11 2.13 10.27
C LEU A 34 -1.08 1.89 11.19
N ARG A 35 -2.30 1.91 10.67
CA ARG A 35 -3.52 1.62 11.45
C ARG A 35 -3.76 0.12 11.65
N LEU A 36 -3.17 -0.70 10.79
CA LEU A 36 -3.30 -2.15 10.84
C LEU A 36 -2.31 -2.77 11.83
N SER A 37 -2.76 -3.80 12.54
CA SER A 37 -1.87 -4.66 13.30
C SER A 37 -0.90 -5.42 12.37
N PRO A 38 0.24 -5.91 12.89
CA PRO A 38 1.14 -6.77 12.11
C PRO A 38 0.41 -7.97 11.47
N GLU A 39 -0.49 -8.62 12.20
CA GLU A 39 -1.26 -9.76 11.73
C GLU A 39 -2.24 -9.36 10.62
N GLU A 40 -2.90 -8.22 10.75
CA GLU A 40 -3.80 -7.70 9.73
C GLU A 40 -3.05 -7.39 8.43
N ARG A 41 -1.86 -6.79 8.53
CA ARG A 41 -1.01 -6.53 7.35
C ARG A 41 -0.63 -7.81 6.62
N VAL A 42 -0.31 -8.87 7.36
CA VAL A 42 0.02 -10.18 6.76
C VAL A 42 -1.20 -10.77 6.06
N ARG A 43 -2.38 -10.71 6.66
CA ARG A 43 -3.62 -11.19 6.04
C ARG A 43 -3.94 -10.45 4.74
N ASP A 44 -3.76 -9.12 4.71
CA ASP A 44 -3.99 -8.35 3.49
C ASP A 44 -2.99 -8.68 2.38
N LEU A 45 -1.72 -8.92 2.73
CA LEU A 45 -0.73 -9.38 1.75
C LEU A 45 -1.09 -10.77 1.20
N GLN A 46 -1.54 -11.70 2.04
CA GLN A 46 -1.99 -13.02 1.59
C GLN A 46 -3.17 -12.90 0.61
N ARG A 47 -4.15 -12.05 0.90
CA ARG A 47 -5.27 -11.79 -0.02
C ARG A 47 -4.79 -11.24 -1.37
N ALA A 48 -3.88 -10.27 -1.35
CA ALA A 48 -3.32 -9.69 -2.56
C ALA A 48 -2.59 -10.75 -3.41
N VAL A 49 -1.80 -11.63 -2.79
CA VAL A 49 -1.12 -12.74 -3.47
C VAL A 49 -2.14 -13.65 -4.17
N VAL A 50 -3.19 -14.09 -3.46
CA VAL A 50 -4.24 -14.94 -4.05
C VAL A 50 -4.90 -14.27 -5.25
N SER A 51 -5.21 -12.97 -5.17
CA SER A 51 -5.79 -12.23 -6.29
C SER A 51 -4.84 -12.14 -7.49
N LEU A 52 -3.55 -11.90 -7.26
CA LEU A 52 -2.53 -11.87 -8.31
C LEU A 52 -2.38 -13.23 -9.00
N GLU A 53 -2.39 -14.32 -8.23
CA GLU A 53 -2.33 -15.68 -8.78
C GLU A 53 -3.55 -16.02 -9.63
N ALA A 54 -4.74 -15.60 -9.19
CA ALA A 54 -5.98 -15.79 -9.96
C ALA A 54 -5.93 -15.02 -11.30
N MET A 55 -5.44 -13.77 -11.30
CA MET A 55 -5.26 -12.99 -12.52
C MET A 55 -4.24 -13.63 -13.46
N ARG A 56 -3.11 -14.11 -12.95
CA ARG A 56 -2.11 -14.86 -13.73
C ARG A 56 -2.72 -16.10 -14.37
N GLY A 57 -3.49 -16.89 -13.62
CA GLY A 57 -4.17 -18.07 -14.14
C GLY A 57 -5.17 -17.74 -15.25
N SER A 58 -5.95 -16.66 -15.08
CA SER A 58 -6.90 -16.19 -16.10
C SER A 58 -6.20 -15.70 -17.37
N ALA A 59 -5.12 -14.93 -17.24
CA ALA A 59 -4.31 -14.48 -18.37
C ALA A 59 -3.71 -15.65 -19.14
N CYS A 60 -3.17 -16.67 -18.44
CA CYS A 60 -2.65 -17.87 -19.08
C CYS A 60 -3.74 -18.66 -19.83
N ARG A 61 -4.97 -18.74 -19.30
CA ARG A 61 -6.08 -19.38 -20.03
C ARG A 61 -6.47 -18.61 -21.27
N TYR A 62 -6.53 -17.28 -21.19
CA TYR A 62 -6.85 -16.41 -22.32
C TYR A 62 -5.84 -16.60 -23.48
N LEU A 63 -4.54 -16.64 -23.17
CA LEU A 63 -3.49 -16.81 -24.17
C LEU A 63 -3.47 -18.20 -24.83
N ARG A 64 -3.96 -19.24 -24.15
CA ARG A 64 -4.02 -20.62 -24.69
C ARG A 64 -5.25 -20.90 -25.56
N GLY A 65 -6.28 -20.05 -25.47
CA GLY A 65 -7.51 -20.17 -26.28
C GLY A 65 -7.49 -19.31 -27.55
N ARG A 66 -6.35 -18.69 -27.88
CA ARG A 66 -6.10 -17.96 -29.12
C ARG A 66 -5.29 -18.80 -30.09
#